data_AF-A0A9P6XRZ1-F1
#
_entry.id   AF-A0A9P6XRZ1-F1
#
_cell.length_a   1.000
_cell.length_b   1.000
_cell.length_c   1.000
_cell.angle_alpha   90.00
_cell.angle_beta   90.00
_cell.angle_gamma   90.00
#
_symmetry.space_group_name_H-M   'P 1'
#
loop_
_entity.id
_entity.type
_entity.pdbx_description
1 polymer ?
#
loop_
_entity_poly.entity_id
_entity_poly.type
_entity_poly.pdbx_seq_one_letter_code
_entity_poly.pdbx_strand_id
1 'polypeptide(L)'
;MIQVYSLCKTVNPNEAKFLKSIAKLIEKLPNQALMDTIKETEHCQRYVEPILSGLFDDPEKEVLFRWTSVLNEEYNQDSSISSARPDSVMTRMDGLFFGFSLGFAEIKHTTSTFKYLVSKDLIRLGVSHHTSCWFSNDSIPHYSARRWSLRDG
;
A
#
# COMPACT_ATOMS: atom_id res chain seq x y z
N MET A 1 16.46 7.71 -20.17
CA MET A 1 16.67 7.61 -18.70
C MET A 1 17.24 8.89 -18.10
N ILE A 2 18.49 9.28 -18.40
CA ILE A 2 19.08 10.57 -17.94
C ILE A 2 18.21 11.79 -18.32
N GLN A 3 17.57 11.74 -19.49
CA GLN A 3 16.69 12.80 -19.98
C GLN A 3 15.39 13.00 -19.18
N VAL A 4 14.82 11.94 -18.58
CA VAL A 4 13.56 12.07 -17.81
C VAL A 4 13.84 12.66 -16.43
N TYR A 5 14.93 12.24 -15.78
CA TYR A 5 15.35 12.83 -14.51
C TYR A 5 15.86 14.26 -14.67
N SER A 6 16.41 14.66 -15.82
CA SER A 6 16.75 16.06 -16.08
C SER A 6 15.50 16.95 -16.21
N LEU A 7 14.41 16.44 -16.81
CA LEU A 7 13.13 17.15 -16.90
C LEU A 7 12.50 17.39 -15.52
N CYS A 8 12.73 16.50 -14.56
CA CYS A 8 12.25 16.67 -13.19
C CYS A 8 12.77 17.96 -12.51
N LYS A 9 13.88 18.53 -13.00
CA LYS A 9 14.46 19.78 -12.46
C LYS A 9 13.78 21.05 -12.98
N THR A 10 13.04 20.95 -14.08
CA THR A 10 12.41 22.10 -14.76
C THR A 10 10.92 22.20 -14.51
N VAL A 11 10.32 21.20 -13.85
CA VAL A 11 8.88 21.10 -13.58
C VAL A 11 8.59 21.32 -12.10
N ASN A 12 7.32 21.51 -11.75
CA ASN A 12 6.92 21.66 -10.34
C ASN A 12 7.07 20.33 -9.57
N PRO A 13 7.04 20.35 -8.22
CA PRO A 13 7.29 19.16 -7.41
C PRO A 13 6.33 18.00 -7.66
N ASN A 14 5.06 18.27 -7.95
CA ASN A 14 4.05 17.24 -8.19
C ASN A 14 4.25 16.57 -9.56
N GLU A 15 4.53 17.36 -10.59
CA GLU A 15 4.93 16.88 -11.91
C GLU A 15 6.24 16.10 -11.84
N ALA A 16 7.19 16.55 -11.02
CA ALA A 16 8.44 15.82 -10.79
C ALA A 16 8.19 14.45 -10.15
N LYS A 17 7.27 14.33 -9.19
CA LYS A 17 6.86 13.03 -8.61
C LYS A 17 6.23 12.12 -9.68
N PHE A 18 5.36 12.67 -10.52
CA PHE A 18 4.77 11.92 -11.62
C PHE A 18 5.83 11.44 -12.62
N LEU A 19 6.76 12.30 -13.06
CA LEU A 19 7.84 11.91 -13.97
C LEU A 19 8.78 10.87 -13.37
N LYS A 20 9.09 10.98 -12.06
CA LYS A 20 9.86 9.97 -11.33
C LYS A 20 9.14 8.62 -11.31
N SER A 21 7.81 8.61 -11.12
CA SER A 21 7.01 7.38 -11.17
C SER A 21 7.05 6.70 -12.54
N ILE A 22 6.99 7.48 -13.62
CA ILE A 22 7.14 6.97 -14.99
C ILE A 22 8.56 6.43 -15.22
N ALA A 23 9.59 7.16 -14.77
CA ALA A 23 10.97 6.71 -14.91
C ALA A 23 11.20 5.36 -14.21
N LYS A 24 10.75 5.24 -12.95
CA LYS A 24 10.79 3.97 -12.19
C LYS A 24 10.06 2.83 -12.90
N LEU A 25 8.90 3.11 -13.51
CA LEU A 25 8.16 2.11 -14.27
C LEU A 25 8.95 1.64 -15.48
N ILE A 26 9.47 2.56 -16.29
CA ILE A 26 10.27 2.23 -17.49
C ILE A 26 11.50 1.40 -17.11
N GLU A 27 12.15 1.69 -15.99
CA GLU A 27 13.29 0.91 -15.48
C GLU A 27 12.92 -0.54 -15.11
N LYS A 28 11.69 -0.76 -14.67
CA LYS A 28 11.22 -2.05 -14.16
C LYS A 28 10.60 -2.93 -15.24
N LEU A 29 10.03 -2.34 -16.29
CA LEU A 29 9.37 -3.08 -17.36
C LEU A 29 10.37 -3.85 -18.25
N PRO A 30 10.01 -5.06 -18.70
CA PRO A 30 10.82 -5.77 -19.68
C PRO A 30 10.80 -5.03 -21.03
N ASN A 31 11.95 -5.02 -21.73
CA ASN A 31 12.05 -4.43 -23.07
C ASN A 31 11.27 -5.21 -24.15
N GLN A 32 10.80 -6.41 -23.81
CA GLN A 32 10.05 -7.29 -24.69
C GLN A 32 8.77 -7.75 -24.01
N ALA A 33 7.72 -7.96 -24.79
CA ALA A 33 6.47 -8.50 -24.29
C ALA A 33 6.69 -9.94 -23.80
N LEU A 34 6.24 -10.23 -22.57
CA LEU A 34 6.17 -11.58 -22.06
C LEU A 34 4.93 -12.26 -22.64
N MET A 35 5.10 -13.45 -23.20
CA MET A 35 3.98 -14.27 -23.71
C MET A 35 3.36 -15.15 -22.63
N ASP A 36 3.99 -15.23 -21.46
CA ASP A 36 3.54 -16.02 -20.32
C ASP A 36 2.44 -15.33 -19.52
N THR A 37 1.66 -16.14 -18.79
CA THR A 37 0.67 -15.61 -17.85
C THR A 37 1.37 -15.03 -16.63
N ILE A 38 1.25 -13.71 -16.44
CA ILE A 38 1.83 -12.98 -15.31
C ILE A 38 1.01 -13.27 -14.05
N LYS A 39 1.67 -13.69 -12.97
CA LYS A 39 1.03 -13.92 -11.67
C LYS A 39 0.66 -12.58 -11.02
N GLU A 40 -0.35 -12.56 -10.16
CA GLU A 40 -0.80 -11.34 -9.45
C GLU A 40 0.34 -10.65 -8.69
N THR A 41 1.15 -11.41 -7.93
CA THR A 41 2.30 -10.86 -7.21
C THR A 41 3.30 -10.18 -8.15
N GLU A 42 3.57 -10.79 -9.30
CA GLU A 42 4.46 -10.20 -10.30
C GLU A 42 3.81 -8.96 -10.93
N HIS A 43 2.51 -9.00 -11.22
CA HIS A 43 1.78 -7.85 -11.73
C HIS A 43 1.89 -6.66 -10.76
N CYS A 44 1.63 -6.89 -9.47
CA CYS A 44 1.74 -5.86 -8.44
C CYS A 44 3.17 -5.32 -8.31
N GLN A 45 4.18 -6.19 -8.18
CA GLN A 45 5.56 -5.74 -7.94
C GLN A 45 6.26 -5.15 -9.18
N ARG A 46 5.93 -5.63 -10.39
CA ARG A 46 6.59 -5.23 -11.64
C ARG A 46 5.92 -4.01 -12.27
N TYR A 47 4.59 -3.93 -12.23
CA TYR A 47 3.83 -2.92 -12.98
C TYR A 47 3.23 -1.84 -12.07
N VAL A 48 2.74 -2.23 -10.89
CA VAL A 48 1.99 -1.31 -10.03
C VAL A 48 2.90 -0.61 -9.02
N GLU A 49 3.76 -1.36 -8.34
CA GLU A 49 4.69 -0.86 -7.32
C GLU A 49 5.57 0.30 -7.80
N PRO A 50 6.19 0.28 -9.00
CA PRO A 50 7.08 1.36 -9.42
C PRO A 50 6.35 2.70 -9.56
N ILE A 51 5.06 2.66 -9.91
CA ILE A 51 4.21 3.85 -10.03
C ILE A 51 3.84 4.35 -8.63
N LEU A 52 3.29 3.47 -7.79
CA LEU A 52 2.80 3.85 -6.46
C LEU A 52 3.94 4.32 -5.56
N SER A 53 5.06 3.59 -5.50
CA SER A 53 6.27 4.03 -4.79
C SER A 53 6.89 5.31 -5.40
N GLY A 54 6.69 5.56 -6.71
CA GLY A 54 7.12 6.81 -7.33
C GLY A 54 6.30 8.04 -6.91
N LEU A 55 5.01 7.84 -6.65
CA LEU A 55 4.07 8.90 -6.28
C LEU A 55 4.03 9.16 -4.77
N PHE A 56 4.05 8.09 -3.97
CA PHE A 56 3.75 8.15 -2.55
C PHE A 56 4.99 8.09 -1.65
N ASP A 57 6.11 7.51 -2.09
CA ASP A 57 7.33 7.59 -1.30
C ASP A 57 7.82 9.04 -1.24
N ASP A 58 8.18 9.47 -0.04
CA ASP A 58 8.76 10.77 0.22
C ASP A 58 9.83 10.60 1.30
N PRO A 59 11.08 10.22 0.92
CA PRO A 59 12.15 9.99 1.89
C PRO A 59 12.43 11.21 2.77
N GLU A 60 12.26 12.43 2.23
CA GLU A 60 12.44 13.69 2.97
C GLU A 60 11.39 13.89 4.06
N LYS A 61 10.21 13.28 3.91
CA LYS A 61 9.13 13.28 4.90
C LYS A 61 9.00 11.95 5.62
N GLU A 62 9.98 11.07 5.42
CA GLU A 62 10.02 9.72 5.97
C GLU A 62 8.77 8.90 5.64
N VAL A 63 8.17 9.13 4.46
CA VAL A 63 6.97 8.41 4.01
C VAL A 63 7.36 7.28 3.08
N LEU A 64 6.83 6.09 3.36
CA LEU A 64 7.05 4.88 2.57
C LEU A 64 5.72 4.19 2.22
N PHE A 65 5.56 3.82 0.96
CA PHE A 65 4.55 2.91 0.47
C PHE A 65 5.03 1.45 0.61
N ARG A 66 4.15 0.55 1.07
CA ARG A 66 4.51 -0.86 1.32
C ARG A 66 3.36 -1.80 1.05
N TRP A 67 3.62 -2.89 0.33
CA TRP A 67 2.70 -4.02 0.24
C TRP A 67 2.61 -4.76 1.58
N THR A 68 1.39 -4.95 2.07
CA THR A 68 1.10 -5.67 3.32
C THR A 68 0.44 -7.02 3.07
N SER A 69 -0.10 -7.25 1.86
CA SER A 69 -0.57 -8.56 1.40
C SER A 69 0.56 -9.38 0.76
N VAL A 70 1.67 -9.59 1.47
CA VAL A 70 2.60 -10.65 1.08
C VAL A 70 2.04 -11.95 1.64
N LEU A 71 1.57 -12.81 0.74
CA LEU A 71 0.98 -14.11 1.00
C LEU A 71 1.89 -14.98 1.88
N ASN A 72 1.63 -15.00 3.19
CA ASN A 72 1.85 -16.22 3.94
C ASN A 72 0.58 -17.06 3.76
N GLU A 73 0.71 -18.17 3.04
CA GLU A 73 -0.30 -19.23 2.93
C GLU A 73 -0.74 -19.78 4.31
N GLU A 74 -0.08 -19.37 5.39
CA GLU A 74 -0.39 -19.71 6.78
C GLU A 74 -1.44 -18.81 7.44
N TYR A 75 -1.98 -17.76 6.81
CA TYR A 75 -3.08 -16.99 7.42
C TYR A 75 -4.45 -17.61 7.10
N ASN A 76 -4.63 -18.85 7.56
CA ASN A 76 -5.92 -19.51 7.62
C ASN A 76 -6.54 -19.27 9.01
N GLN A 77 -7.83 -18.92 9.00
CA GLN A 77 -8.81 -19.04 10.10
C GLN A 77 -9.08 -17.86 11.04
N ASP A 78 -8.98 -16.61 10.58
CA ASP A 78 -9.88 -15.59 11.14
C ASP A 78 -10.49 -14.72 10.04
N SER A 79 -11.68 -15.13 9.62
CA SER A 79 -12.47 -14.60 8.50
C SER A 79 -13.16 -13.27 8.82
N SER A 80 -12.84 -12.65 9.95
CA SER A 80 -13.39 -11.34 10.30
C SER A 80 -12.84 -10.27 9.34
N ILE A 81 -13.71 -9.40 8.85
CA ILE A 81 -13.31 -8.25 8.01
C ILE A 81 -12.33 -7.34 8.78
N SER A 82 -12.36 -7.35 10.12
CA SER A 82 -11.47 -6.60 10.99
C SER A 82 -10.04 -7.15 11.14
N SER A 83 -9.81 -8.44 10.89
CA SER A 83 -8.48 -9.07 11.02
C SER A 83 -7.69 -9.09 9.70
N ALA A 84 -8.38 -8.89 8.57
CA ALA A 84 -7.75 -8.89 7.26
C ALA A 84 -6.95 -7.59 7.03
N ARG A 85 -5.65 -7.71 6.77
CA ARG A 85 -4.82 -6.56 6.37
C ARG A 85 -5.21 -6.08 4.98
N PRO A 86 -5.12 -4.77 4.71
CA PRO A 86 -5.25 -4.23 3.36
C PRO A 86 -4.08 -4.68 2.48
N ASP A 87 -4.21 -4.51 1.16
CA ASP A 87 -3.16 -4.91 0.22
C ASP A 87 -1.89 -4.09 0.37
N SER A 88 -2.04 -2.79 0.65
CA SER A 88 -0.92 -1.89 0.87
C SER A 88 -1.21 -0.82 1.92
N VAL A 89 -0.15 -0.29 2.52
CA VAL A 89 -0.15 0.79 3.50
C VAL A 89 0.89 1.85 3.15
N MET A 90 0.52 3.12 3.29
CA MET A 90 1.45 4.24 3.33
C MET A 90 1.76 4.55 4.79
N THR A 91 3.03 4.59 5.17
CA THR A 91 3.47 4.73 6.56
C THR A 91 4.48 5.85 6.68
N ARG A 92 4.39 6.65 7.74
CA ARG A 92 5.48 7.55 8.15
C ARG A 92 6.41 6.79 9.08
N MET A 93 7.72 6.83 8.84
CA MET A 93 8.71 6.24 9.72
C MET A 93 8.82 7.06 11.01
N ASP A 94 9.22 6.39 12.08
CA ASP A 94 9.64 7.00 13.34
C ASP A 94 11.09 6.56 13.59
N GLY A 95 12.02 7.37 13.07
CA GLY A 95 13.43 7.02 12.99
C GLY A 95 13.66 5.76 12.14
N LEU A 96 14.11 4.68 12.80
CA LEU A 96 14.39 3.39 12.14
C LEU A 96 13.19 2.44 12.11
N PHE A 97 12.08 2.81 12.74
CA PHE A 97 10.90 1.96 12.87
C PHE A 97 9.74 2.46 12.01
N PHE A 98 8.81 1.56 11.69
CA PHE A 98 7.54 1.95 11.09
C PHE A 98 6.69 2.67 12.15
N GLY A 99 6.41 3.95 11.92
CA GLY A 99 5.53 4.75 12.77
C GLY A 99 4.06 4.54 12.38
N PHE A 100 3.30 5.62 12.29
CA PHE A 100 1.87 5.57 12.02
C PHE A 100 1.55 5.47 10.52
N SER A 101 0.44 4.80 10.20
CA SER A 101 -0.07 4.70 8.83
C SER A 101 -0.78 5.99 8.42
N LEU A 102 -0.43 6.50 7.24
CA LEU A 102 -1.04 7.67 6.61
C LEU A 102 -2.22 7.29 5.71
N GLY A 103 -2.29 6.05 5.24
CA GLY A 103 -3.34 5.59 4.36
C GLY A 103 -3.20 4.12 4.00
N PHE A 104 -4.28 3.56 3.45
CA PHE A 104 -4.37 2.17 3.04
C PHE A 104 -4.88 2.08 1.62
N ALA A 105 -4.46 1.05 0.90
CA ALA A 105 -4.88 0.82 -0.48
C ALA A 105 -5.28 -0.65 -0.69
N GLU A 106 -6.29 -0.83 -1.53
CA GLU A 106 -6.80 -2.10 -2.00
C GLU A 106 -6.69 -2.12 -3.51
N ILE A 107 -6.23 -3.23 -4.06
CA ILE A 107 -6.08 -3.35 -5.51
C ILE A 107 -6.87 -4.55 -5.97
N LYS A 108 -7.75 -4.29 -6.93
CA LYS A 108 -8.60 -5.32 -7.53
C LYS A 108 -8.35 -5.35 -9.02
N HIS A 109 -8.34 -6.56 -9.55
CA HIS A 109 -8.37 -6.74 -10.99
C HIS A 109 -9.71 -6.23 -11.55
N THR A 110 -9.67 -5.63 -12.74
CA THR A 110 -10.84 -4.99 -13.39
C THR A 110 -11.98 -5.96 -13.70
N THR A 111 -11.74 -7.26 -13.60
CA THR A 111 -12.73 -8.34 -13.78
C THR A 111 -13.46 -8.73 -12.49
N SER A 112 -13.26 -8.01 -11.38
CA SER A 112 -13.99 -8.27 -10.13
C SER A 112 -15.47 -7.88 -10.25
N THR A 113 -16.27 -8.76 -10.85
CA THR A 113 -17.71 -8.56 -11.09
C THR A 113 -18.54 -8.64 -9.79
N PHE A 114 -17.95 -9.11 -8.70
CA PHE A 114 -18.64 -9.35 -7.44
C PHE A 114 -18.66 -8.09 -6.57
N LYS A 115 -19.76 -7.33 -6.63
CA LYS A 115 -20.01 -6.16 -5.78
C LYS A 115 -19.77 -6.42 -4.29
N TYR A 116 -20.07 -7.64 -3.83
CA TYR A 116 -19.81 -8.06 -2.46
C TYR A 116 -18.32 -7.98 -2.06
N LEU A 117 -17.41 -8.41 -2.93
CA LEU A 117 -15.98 -8.38 -2.64
C LEU A 117 -15.48 -6.93 -2.54
N VAL A 118 -15.91 -6.08 -3.47
CA VAL A 118 -15.60 -4.64 -3.45
C VAL A 118 -16.13 -3.98 -2.16
N SER A 119 -17.36 -4.29 -1.76
CA SER A 119 -17.92 -3.79 -0.49
C SER A 119 -17.15 -4.30 0.73
N LYS A 120 -16.71 -5.55 0.72
CA LYS A 120 -15.89 -6.14 1.79
C LYS A 120 -14.55 -5.41 1.92
N ASP A 121 -13.89 -5.13 0.80
CA ASP A 121 -12.63 -4.39 0.75
C ASP A 121 -12.79 -2.95 1.23
N LEU A 122 -13.91 -2.30 0.87
CA LEU A 122 -14.23 -0.95 1.35
C LEU A 122 -14.42 -0.90 2.87
N ILE A 123 -15.15 -1.88 3.44
CA ILE A 123 -15.30 -1.98 4.90
C ILE A 123 -13.94 -2.23 5.55
N ARG A 124 -13.10 -3.09 4.96
CA ARG A 124 -11.73 -3.36 5.44
C ARG A 124 -10.88 -2.09 5.48
N LEU A 125 -10.92 -1.26 4.43
CA LEU A 125 -10.25 0.04 4.42
C LEU A 125 -10.77 0.96 5.52
N GLY A 126 -12.09 1.03 5.71
CA GLY A 126 -12.71 1.84 6.76
C GLY A 126 -12.27 1.42 8.17
N VAL A 127 -12.26 0.12 8.45
CA VAL A 127 -11.81 -0.43 9.75
C VAL A 127 -10.31 -0.19 9.96
N SER A 128 -9.49 -0.36 8.91
CA SER A 128 -8.04 -0.12 8.98
C SER A 128 -7.72 1.35 9.24
N HIS A 129 -8.44 2.26 8.58
CA HIS A 129 -8.32 3.69 8.84
C HIS A 129 -8.71 4.04 10.28
N HIS A 130 -9.87 3.57 10.74
CA HIS A 130 -10.33 3.84 12.11
C HIS A 130 -9.31 3.35 13.14
N THR A 131 -8.88 2.08 13.06
CA THR A 131 -7.88 1.51 13.98
C THR A 131 -6.56 2.28 13.97
N SER A 132 -6.08 2.75 12.82
CA SER A 132 -4.86 3.56 12.75
C SER A 132 -4.96 4.92 13.46
N CYS A 133 -6.13 5.55 13.44
CA CYS A 133 -6.36 6.82 14.15
C CYS A 133 -6.32 6.63 15.66
N TRP A 134 -6.82 5.50 16.19
CA TRP A 134 -6.69 5.17 17.61
C TRP A 134 -5.24 5.04 18.04
N PHE A 135 -4.41 4.33 17.26
CA PHE A 135 -2.98 4.22 17.54
C PHE A 135 -2.22 5.55 17.48
N SER A 136 -2.73 6.54 16.74
CA SER A 136 -2.08 7.85 16.59
C SER A 136 -2.40 8.83 17.73
N ASN A 137 -3.44 8.57 18.54
CA ASN A 137 -3.87 9.45 19.62
C ASN A 137 -3.28 9.08 20.99
N ASP A 138 -2.70 7.88 21.13
CA ASP A 138 -2.06 7.43 22.36
C ASP A 138 -0.54 7.60 22.25
N SER A 139 -0.04 8.69 22.83
CA SER A 139 1.38 8.83 23.13
C SER A 139 1.78 7.77 24.16
N ILE A 140 2.79 6.96 23.83
CA ILE A 140 3.53 5.96 24.64
C ILE A 140 3.14 4.49 24.38
N PRO A 141 4.04 3.65 23.83
CA PRO A 141 3.76 2.24 23.62
C PRO A 141 4.11 1.42 24.87
N HIS A 142 3.10 0.87 25.53
CA HIS A 142 3.29 -0.38 26.27
C HIS A 142 2.58 -1.49 25.51
N TYR A 143 3.37 -2.44 25.03
CA TYR A 143 2.91 -3.69 24.46
C TYR A 143 1.81 -4.31 25.34
N SER A 144 0.57 -4.31 24.86
CA SER A 144 -0.38 -5.37 25.20
C SER A 144 -1.37 -5.59 24.05
N ALA A 145 -1.07 -6.62 23.27
CA ALA A 145 -2.10 -7.30 22.51
C ALA A 145 -3.05 -7.99 23.50
N ARG A 146 -4.34 -7.65 23.43
CA ARG A 146 -5.57 -8.38 23.86
C ARG A 146 -6.70 -7.33 23.99
N ARG A 147 -7.96 -7.52 23.63
CA ARG A 147 -8.79 -8.62 23.08
C ARG A 147 -10.18 -7.98 22.82
N TRP A 148 -10.94 -8.51 21.86
CA TRP A 148 -12.35 -8.18 21.62
C TRP A 148 -13.24 -8.14 22.89
N SER A 149 -14.25 -7.27 22.90
CA SER A 149 -15.46 -7.45 23.71
C SER A 149 -16.70 -7.06 22.91
N LEU A 150 -17.39 -8.08 22.37
CA LEU A 150 -18.85 -8.05 22.25
C LEU A 150 -19.42 -8.00 23.67
N ARG A 151 -20.23 -6.99 23.97
CA ARG A 151 -21.30 -7.09 24.98
C ARG A 151 -22.32 -5.97 24.78
N ASP A 152 -23.46 -6.40 24.24
CA ASP A 152 -24.85 -6.02 24.47
C ASP A 152 -25.26 -4.55 24.69
N GLY A 153 -26.22 -4.16 23.85
CA GLY A 153 -27.28 -3.21 24.10
C GLY A 153 -28.47 -3.58 23.20
#